data_AF-A0A958V5Y8-F1
#
_entry.id   AF-A0A958V5Y8-F1
#
_cell.length_a   1.000
_cell.length_b   1.000
_cell.length_c   1.000
_cell.angle_alpha   90.00
_cell.angle_beta   90.00
_cell.angle_gamma   90.00
#
_symmetry.space_group_name_H-M   'P 1'
#
loop_
_entity.id
_entity.type
_entity.pdbx_description
1 polymer ?
#
loop_
_entity_poly.entity_id
_entity_poly.type
_entity_poly.pdbx_seq_one_letter_code
_entity_poly.pdbx_strand_id
1 'polypeptide(L)'
;MPFTEFITNGDLKFILVFIIFSAVNLCHFFKKLRAVKREDRAVLAAYHNSKIDIASFWILISSVLSLLLGLLHSFYFIGKAGGIAPPLIYRGISYTLITPVLGISLFILCKILKGIFNPKTIKA
;
A
#
# COMPACT_ATOMS: atom_id res chain seq x y z
N MET A 1 -15.34 -13.62 2.00
CA MET A 1 -15.25 -13.70 0.53
C MET A 1 -13.97 -14.41 0.15
N PRO A 2 -13.98 -15.29 -0.86
CA PRO A 2 -12.77 -15.82 -1.46
C PRO A 2 -11.83 -14.70 -1.93
N PHE A 3 -10.52 -14.91 -1.82
CA PHE A 3 -9.48 -13.92 -2.11
C PHE A 3 -9.50 -13.41 -3.56
N THR A 4 -10.01 -14.23 -4.48
CA THR A 4 -10.25 -13.85 -5.87
C THR A 4 -11.33 -12.78 -5.99
N GLU A 5 -12.48 -12.95 -5.32
CA GLU A 5 -13.54 -11.94 -5.27
C GLU A 5 -13.04 -10.62 -4.67
N PHE A 6 -12.14 -10.67 -3.69
CA PHE A 6 -11.51 -9.50 -3.09
C PHE A 6 -10.68 -8.69 -4.12
N ILE A 7 -9.97 -9.37 -5.02
CA ILE A 7 -9.18 -8.72 -6.08
C ILE A 7 -10.08 -8.19 -7.20
N THR A 8 -11.13 -8.92 -7.58
CA THR A 8 -12.07 -8.49 -8.63
C THR A 8 -13.05 -7.41 -8.18
N ASN A 9 -13.40 -7.33 -6.89
CA ASN A 9 -14.34 -6.32 -6.36
C ASN A 9 -13.65 -5.04 -5.88
N GLY A 10 -12.35 -5.09 -5.58
CA GLY A 10 -11.55 -3.89 -5.37
C GLY A 10 -11.33 -3.13 -6.68
N ASP A 11 -10.95 -1.86 -6.60
CA ASP A 11 -10.52 -1.12 -7.79
C ASP A 11 -9.18 -1.71 -8.28
N LEU A 12 -9.28 -2.65 -9.21
CA LEU A 12 -8.20 -3.48 -9.75
C LEU A 12 -6.97 -2.64 -10.13
N LYS A 13 -7.18 -1.41 -10.58
CA LYS A 13 -6.11 -0.47 -10.95
C LYS A 13 -5.22 -0.15 -9.74
N PHE A 14 -5.82 0.09 -8.57
CA PHE A 14 -5.07 0.39 -7.34
C PHE A 14 -4.38 -0.85 -6.78
N ILE A 15 -5.00 -2.03 -6.90
CA ILE A 15 -4.36 -3.29 -6.49
C ILE A 15 -3.10 -3.56 -7.32
N LEU A 16 -3.17 -3.34 -8.64
CA LEU A 16 -2.04 -3.51 -9.54
C LEU A 16 -0.90 -2.53 -9.19
N VAL A 17 -1.25 -1.28 -8.86
CA VAL A 17 -0.30 -0.27 -8.34
C VAL A 17 0.36 -0.75 -7.05
N PHE A 18 -0.40 -1.28 -6.08
CA PHE A 18 0.16 -1.81 -4.84
C PHE A 18 1.12 -2.97 -5.07
N ILE A 19 0.81 -3.87 -6.00
CA ILE A 19 1.68 -5.00 -6.34
C ILE A 19 3.01 -4.48 -6.91
N ILE A 20 2.97 -3.52 -7.84
CA ILE A 20 4.17 -2.95 -8.46
C ILE A 20 5.05 -2.27 -7.40
N PHE A 21 4.48 -1.37 -6.60
CA PHE A 21 5.26 -0.66 -5.57
C PHE A 21 5.77 -1.59 -4.47
N SER A 22 5.00 -2.62 -4.10
CA SER A 22 5.45 -3.63 -3.14
C SER A 22 6.59 -4.48 -3.69
N ALA A 23 6.54 -4.87 -4.98
CA ALA A 23 7.63 -5.59 -5.63
C ALA A 23 8.92 -4.75 -5.71
N VAL A 24 8.80 -3.45 -6.01
CA VAL A 24 9.93 -2.51 -6.00
C VAL A 24 10.53 -2.41 -4.59
N ASN A 25 9.70 -2.33 -3.55
CA ASN A 25 10.13 -2.33 -2.15
C ASN A 25 10.89 -3.60 -1.78
N LEU A 26 10.37 -4.78 -2.15
CA LEU A 26 11.04 -6.06 -1.95
C LEU A 26 12.38 -6.13 -2.69
N CYS A 27 12.44 -5.70 -3.95
CA CYS A 27 13.68 -5.65 -4.72
C CYS A 27 14.74 -4.77 -4.05
N HIS A 28 14.38 -3.57 -3.58
CA HIS A 28 15.30 -2.70 -2.87
C HIS A 28 15.71 -3.26 -1.51
N PHE A 29 14.79 -3.94 -0.81
CA PHE A 29 15.09 -4.62 0.44
C PHE A 29 16.09 -5.78 0.25
N PHE A 30 15.92 -6.63 -0.76
CA PHE A 30 16.87 -7.69 -1.07
C PHE A 30 18.23 -7.15 -1.54
N LYS A 31 18.25 -6.07 -2.33
CA LYS A 31 19.50 -5.37 -2.70
C LYS A 31 20.21 -4.81 -1.46
N LYS A 32 19.46 -4.20 -0.53
CA LYS A 32 19.97 -3.77 0.78
C LYS A 32 20.57 -4.94 1.56
N LEU A 33 19.89 -6.09 1.63
CA LEU A 33 20.40 -7.29 2.31
C LEU A 33 21.72 -7.81 1.71
N ARG A 34 21.86 -7.81 0.39
CA ARG A 34 23.12 -8.24 -0.27
C ARG A 34 24.26 -7.24 -0.05
N ALA A 35 23.95 -5.95 0.02
CA ALA A 35 24.93 -4.89 0.25
C ALA A 35 25.48 -4.85 1.69
N VAL A 36 24.80 -5.47 2.66
CA VAL A 36 25.27 -5.59 4.06
C VAL A 36 26.65 -6.26 4.16
N LYS A 37 27.07 -7.04 3.15
CA LYS A 37 28.37 -7.72 3.11
C LYS A 37 29.54 -6.88 2.55
N ARG A 38 29.33 -5.62 2.17
CA ARG A 38 30.40 -4.72 1.66
C ARG A 38 30.65 -3.56 2.63
N GLU A 39 31.87 -3.03 2.64
CA GLU A 39 32.33 -1.96 3.53
C GLU A 39 31.53 -0.64 3.39
N ASP A 40 30.94 -0.36 2.22
CA ASP A 40 30.07 0.80 1.94
C ASP A 40 28.62 0.69 2.48
N ARG A 41 28.42 -0.13 3.51
CA ARG A 41 27.11 -0.51 4.05
C ARG A 41 26.23 0.68 4.44
N ALA A 42 26.81 1.73 5.02
CA ALA A 42 26.05 2.86 5.57
C ALA A 42 25.41 3.72 4.47
N VAL A 43 26.16 4.02 3.40
CA VAL A 43 25.70 4.87 2.28
C VAL A 43 24.69 4.12 1.42
N LEU A 44 24.97 2.85 1.07
CA LEU A 44 24.05 2.02 0.29
C LEU A 44 22.75 1.71 1.05
N ALA A 45 22.82 1.47 2.37
CA ALA A 45 21.63 1.24 3.18
C ALA A 45 20.76 2.50 3.27
N ALA A 46 21.36 3.70 3.40
CA ALA A 46 20.61 4.96 3.39
C ALA A 46 19.92 5.21 2.04
N TYR A 47 20.61 4.94 0.92
CA TYR A 47 20.04 5.05 -0.41
C TYR A 47 18.83 4.13 -0.61
N HIS A 48 18.96 2.83 -0.29
CA HIS A 48 17.86 1.89 -0.41
C HIS A 48 16.72 2.17 0.58
N ASN A 49 17.02 2.63 1.79
CA ASN A 49 16.00 3.06 2.75
C ASN A 49 15.19 4.25 2.25
N SER A 50 15.83 5.21 1.56
CA SER A 50 15.13 6.35 0.94
C SER A 50 14.19 5.88 -0.17
N LYS A 51 14.66 4.98 -1.06
CA LYS A 51 13.82 4.40 -2.11
C LYS A 51 12.63 3.61 -1.56
N ILE A 52 12.84 2.83 -0.50
CA ILE A 52 11.76 2.10 0.18
C ILE A 52 10.75 3.09 0.79
N ASP A 53 11.22 4.19 1.38
CA ASP A 53 10.36 5.19 2.00
C ASP A 53 9.45 5.87 0.97
N ILE A 54 10.03 6.28 -0.16
CA ILE A 54 9.30 6.91 -1.26
C ILE A 54 8.24 5.95 -1.82
N ALA A 55 8.61 4.70 -2.12
CA ALA A 55 7.67 3.72 -2.64
C ALA A 55 6.57 3.36 -1.62
N SER A 56 6.90 3.30 -0.32
CA SER A 56 5.89 3.15 0.75
C SER A 56 4.93 4.33 0.78
N PHE A 57 5.44 5.56 0.68
CA PHE A 57 4.61 6.76 0.68
C PHE A 57 3.64 6.80 -0.51
N TRP A 58 4.08 6.35 -1.69
CA TRP A 58 3.20 6.20 -2.85
C TRP A 58 2.10 5.16 -2.62
N ILE A 59 2.38 4.03 -1.96
CA ILE A 59 1.35 3.06 -1.55
C ILE A 59 0.31 3.73 -0.64
N LEU A 60 0.74 4.56 0.31
CA LEU A 60 -0.16 5.28 1.21
C LEU A 60 -1.03 6.31 0.48
N ILE A 61 -0.44 7.10 -0.43
CA ILE A 61 -1.19 8.06 -1.25
C ILE A 61 -2.22 7.32 -2.11
N SER A 62 -1.82 6.24 -2.79
CA SER A 62 -2.72 5.43 -3.61
C SER A 62 -3.85 4.79 -2.79
N SER A 63 -3.57 4.40 -1.55
CA SER A 63 -4.57 3.93 -0.58
C SER A 63 -5.62 4.98 -0.27
N VAL A 64 -5.20 6.21 0.06
CA VAL A 64 -6.11 7.33 0.32
C VAL A 64 -6.93 7.69 -0.92
N LEU A 65 -6.30 7.76 -2.09
CA LEU A 65 -7.00 8.04 -3.35
C LEU A 65 -8.04 6.97 -3.69
N SER A 66 -7.73 5.69 -3.46
CA SER A 66 -8.68 4.60 -3.66
C SER A 66 -9.90 4.73 -2.75
N LEU A 67 -9.70 5.11 -1.48
CA LEU A 67 -10.79 5.39 -0.55
C LEU A 67 -11.67 6.54 -1.06
N LEU A 68 -11.07 7.67 -1.46
CA LEU A 68 -11.80 8.83 -1.96
C LEU A 68 -12.63 8.47 -3.20
N LEU A 69 -12.06 7.67 -4.11
CA LEU A 69 -12.75 7.26 -5.34
C LEU A 69 -13.92 6.32 -5.04
N GLY A 70 -13.75 5.34 -4.15
CA GLY A 70 -14.84 4.43 -3.77
C GLY A 70 -15.97 5.14 -3.02
N LEU A 71 -15.65 6.14 -2.20
CA LEU A 71 -16.63 6.99 -1.53
C LEU A 71 -17.38 7.86 -2.54
N LEU A 72 -16.67 8.50 -3.48
CA LEU A 72 -17.27 9.27 -4.56
C LEU A 72 -18.26 8.43 -5.37
N HIS A 73 -17.87 7.20 -5.73
CA HIS A 73 -18.72 6.30 -6.49
C HIS A 73 -19.97 5.90 -5.69
N SER A 74 -19.80 5.60 -4.40
CA SER A 74 -20.91 5.28 -3.50
C SER A 74 -21.89 6.45 -3.36
N PHE A 75 -21.41 7.69 -3.21
CA PHE A 75 -22.25 8.89 -3.14
C PHE A 75 -22.90 9.27 -4.48
N TYR A 76 -22.20 9.06 -5.60
CA TYR A 76 -22.77 9.28 -6.93
C TYR A 76 -23.99 8.38 -7.18
N PHE A 77 -23.92 7.11 -6.79
CA PHE A 77 -25.08 6.21 -6.86
C PHE A 77 -26.22 6.62 -5.93
N ILE A 78 -25.94 7.18 -4.76
CA ILE A 78 -26.98 7.74 -3.87
C ILE A 78 -27.73 8.88 -4.54
N GLY A 79 -27.01 9.82 -5.16
CA GLY A 79 -27.61 10.94 -5.89
C GLY A 79 -28.43 10.49 -7.11
N LYS A 80 -27.99 9.43 -7.80
CA LYS A 80 -28.69 8.87 -8.97
C LYS A 80 -29.91 8.01 -8.61
N ALA A 81 -29.87 7.31 -7.47
CA ALA A 81 -30.93 6.41 -7.02
C ALA A 81 -31.99 7.09 -6.13
N GLY A 82 -31.95 8.42 -5.98
CA GLY A 82 -32.92 9.16 -5.19
C GLY A 82 -32.97 8.78 -3.71
N GLY A 83 -31.90 8.20 -3.16
CA GLY A 83 -31.80 7.79 -1.75
C GLY A 83 -32.37 6.41 -1.38
N ILE A 84 -32.84 5.59 -2.33
CA ILE A 84 -33.65 4.38 -2.03
C ILE A 84 -32.84 3.07 -1.93
N ALA A 85 -31.50 3.09 -1.96
CA ALA A 85 -30.70 1.86 -2.02
C ALA A 85 -29.79 1.57 -0.79
N PRO A 86 -30.31 1.46 0.46
CA PRO A 86 -29.50 1.14 1.65
C PRO A 86 -28.59 -0.09 1.50
N PRO A 87 -29.03 -1.25 0.95
CA PRO A 87 -28.17 -2.43 0.86
C PRO A 87 -26.99 -2.26 -0.11
N LEU A 88 -27.16 -1.47 -1.18
CA LEU A 88 -26.08 -1.16 -2.12
C LEU A 88 -25.05 -0.21 -1.50
N ILE A 89 -25.50 0.72 -0.65
CA ILE A 89 -24.62 1.67 0.04
C ILE A 89 -23.71 0.94 1.02
N TYR A 90 -24.27 0.06 1.86
CA TYR A 90 -23.48 -0.74 2.80
C TYR A 90 -22.44 -1.59 2.07
N ARG A 91 -22.83 -2.25 0.97
CA ARG A 91 -21.87 -3.01 0.13
C ARG A 91 -20.80 -2.11 -0.49
N GLY A 92 -21.17 -0.96 -1.06
CA GLY A 92 -20.24 -0.02 -1.69
C GLY A 92 -19.20 0.52 -0.72
N ILE A 93 -19.62 0.93 0.49
CA ILE A 93 -18.72 1.43 1.54
C ILE A 93 -17.84 0.29 2.07
N SER A 94 -18.40 -0.89 2.32
CA SER A 94 -17.62 -2.05 2.78
C SER A 94 -16.52 -2.44 1.78
N TYR A 95 -16.82 -2.47 0.48
CA TYR A 95 -15.80 -2.76 -0.54
C TYR A 95 -14.80 -1.63 -0.72
N THR A 96 -15.22 -0.38 -0.56
CA THR A 96 -14.34 0.79 -0.63
C THR A 96 -13.28 0.79 0.47
N LEU A 97 -13.59 0.23 1.65
CA LEU A 97 -12.65 0.17 2.78
C LEU A 97 -11.57 -0.91 2.63
N ILE A 98 -11.79 -1.91 1.77
CA ILE A 98 -10.87 -3.04 1.62
C ILE A 98 -9.50 -2.58 1.07
N THR A 99 -9.51 -1.87 -0.06
CA THR A 99 -8.29 -1.39 -0.75
C THR A 99 -7.42 -0.50 0.15
N PRO A 100 -7.96 0.49 0.88
CA PRO A 100 -7.17 1.31 1.78
C PRO A 100 -6.64 0.55 3.00
N VAL A 101 -7.40 -0.40 3.55
CA VAL A 101 -6.89 -1.27 4.64
C VAL A 101 -5.69 -2.08 4.18
N LEU A 102 -5.75 -2.65 2.96
CA LEU A 102 -4.61 -3.33 2.35
C LEU A 102 -3.42 -2.39 2.15
N GLY A 103 -3.66 -1.20 1.61
CA GLY A 103 -2.61 -0.19 1.38
C GLY A 103 -1.91 0.28 2.65
N ILE A 104 -2.67 0.53 3.73
CA ILE A 104 -2.11 0.87 5.05
C ILE A 104 -1.29 -0.30 5.60
N SER A 105 -1.79 -1.54 5.49
CA SER A 105 -1.07 -2.73 5.96
C SER A 105 0.27 -2.90 5.24
N LEU A 106 0.29 -2.71 3.92
CA LEU A 106 1.51 -2.74 3.11
C LEU A 106 2.46 -1.58 3.46
N PHE A 107 1.94 -0.38 3.70
CA PHE A 107 2.76 0.76 4.14
C PHE A 107 3.48 0.46 5.45
N ILE A 108 2.77 -0.08 6.45
CA ILE A 108 3.36 -0.45 7.75
C ILE A 108 4.43 -1.53 7.56
N LEU A 109 4.14 -2.56 6.76
CA LEU A 109 5.11 -3.61 6.45
C LEU A 109 6.37 -3.05 5.80
N CYS A 110 6.24 -2.13 4.85
CA CYS A 110 7.38 -1.52 4.17
C CYS A 110 8.20 -0.59 5.09
N LYS A 111 7.55 0.11 6.03
CA LYS A 111 8.23 0.86 7.10
C LYS A 111 9.01 -0.04 8.04
N ILE A 112 8.46 -1.20 8.41
CA ILE A 112 9.15 -2.21 9.22
C ILE A 112 10.38 -2.73 8.46
N LEU A 113 10.23 -3.09 7.18
CA LEU A 113 11.33 -3.53 6.31
C LEU A 113 12.45 -2.48 6.17
N LYS A 114 12.11 -1.18 6.14
CA LYS A 114 13.09 -0.09 6.18
C LYS A 114 13.89 -0.09 7.49
N GLY A 115 13.21 -0.24 8.63
CA GLY A 115 13.82 -0.23 9.96
C GLY A 115 14.74 -1.42 10.23
N ILE A 116 14.38 -2.59 9.69
CA ILE A 116 15.21 -3.80 9.76
C ILE A 116 16.52 -3.56 9.00
N PHE A 117 17.67 -3.69 9.69
CA PHE A 117 19.04 -3.38 9.21
C PHE A 117 19.38 -1.89 9.02
N ASN A 118 18.81 -0.98 9.81
CA ASN A 118 19.31 0.38 9.90
C ASN A 118 20.59 0.44 10.76
N PRO A 119 21.74 0.93 10.26
CA PRO A 119 22.99 0.98 11.04
C PRO A 119 22.91 1.89 12.28
N LYS A 120 21.96 2.84 12.35
CA LYS A 120 21.76 3.68 13.54
C LYS A 120 21.24 2.91 14.77
N THR A 121 20.64 1.74 14.59
CA THR A 121 20.16 0.87 15.69
C THR A 121 21.15 -0.21 16.09
N ILE A 122 22.27 -0.34 15.38
CA ILE A 122 23.37 -1.25 15.74
C ILE A 122 24.46 -0.41 16.42
N LYS A 123 24.13 0.14 17.58
CA LYS A 123 25.10 0.54 18.60
C LYS A 123 24.62 -0.10 19.90
N ALA A 124 25.10 -1.30 20.15
CA ALA A 124 25.22 -1.88 21.49
C ALA A 124 26.72 -2.08 21.70
#